data_AF-A0A9W4WIH9-F1
#
_entry.id   AF-A0A9W4WIH9-F1
#
_cell.length_a   1.000
_cell.length_b   1.000
_cell.length_c   1.000
_cell.angle_alpha   90.00
_cell.angle_beta   90.00
_cell.angle_gamma   90.00
#
_symmetry.space_group_name_H-M   'P 1'
#
loop_
_entity.id
_entity.type
_entity.pdbx_description
1 polymer ?
#
loop_
_entity_poly.entity_id
_entity_poly.type
_entity_poly.pdbx_seq_one_letter_code
_entity_poly.pdbx_strand_id
1 'polypeptide(L)'
;MAPTKTINVNLARTNQVVDVVRQLPNDPTYKPEDVVHVSLSMSPKAKIEIASIVGIIQYCCDVVISKVVHDVVFDFSRIILPFTWPNKTIRDILFSKPNDPVAIELVSKDCRLTVFKKNDHKRRDDWYDHVKNWRKDLPQRFHLMLNELVENVSAHAQLEESRFVFTVGLLFSAKKQLLYSIADCGVGLKGSLKQAIVSEAKQVSTRACALNLTRPQFTSKGIERGHQGVGLFITSELSQMNKGYLEILSGTQEYEQTDNTVVRIRGVAEWRGTMVHGAINLDKEFNYRQAMRLFADPSKLCKDRFLVANLHLNVYGQRSLRTRELCEEIIHDLELAVERSPKIILDFTDIDEISQAFRGFLRQFVVNNSKVKIMIMVPPTADEDLKEDLQELVELASQNLIEE
;
A
#
# COMPACT_ATOMS: atom_id res chain seq x y z
N MET A 1 -37.52 -1.90 -11.55
CA MET A 1 -36.45 -2.52 -10.72
C MET A 1 -35.13 -1.91 -11.17
N ALA A 2 -34.30 -1.47 -10.23
CA ALA A 2 -32.94 -1.05 -10.54
C ALA A 2 -32.19 -2.20 -11.24
N PRO A 3 -31.41 -1.94 -12.31
CA PRO A 3 -30.57 -2.97 -12.89
C PRO A 3 -29.61 -3.50 -11.82
N THR A 4 -29.58 -4.81 -11.62
CA THR A 4 -28.67 -5.44 -10.67
C THR A 4 -27.44 -5.94 -11.40
N LYS A 5 -26.26 -5.47 -10.99
CA LYS A 5 -24.97 -5.94 -11.49
C LYS A 5 -24.30 -6.80 -10.43
N THR A 6 -23.62 -7.86 -10.85
CA THR A 6 -22.94 -8.76 -9.90
C THR A 6 -21.45 -8.73 -10.13
N ILE A 7 -20.68 -8.55 -9.06
CA ILE A 7 -19.23 -8.71 -9.03
C ILE A 7 -18.91 -9.90 -8.14
N ASN A 8 -18.11 -10.83 -8.66
CA ASN A 8 -17.60 -11.96 -7.90
C ASN A 8 -16.13 -11.70 -7.56
N VAL A 9 -15.84 -11.49 -6.27
CA VAL A 9 -14.48 -11.32 -5.77
C VAL A 9 -13.99 -12.64 -5.23
N ASN A 10 -13.01 -13.24 -5.90
CA ASN A 10 -12.41 -14.51 -5.52
C ASN A 10 -11.04 -14.24 -4.90
N LEU A 11 -10.90 -14.49 -3.59
CA LEU A 11 -9.67 -14.24 -2.87
C LEU A 11 -8.79 -15.50 -2.84
N ALA A 12 -7.56 -15.36 -3.30
CA ALA A 12 -6.55 -16.39 -3.22
C ALA A 12 -6.06 -16.60 -1.77
N ARG A 13 -5.18 -17.58 -1.57
CA ARG A 13 -4.58 -17.84 -0.26
C ARG A 13 -3.61 -16.73 0.18
N THR A 14 -3.00 -16.02 -0.78
CA THR A 14 -1.96 -15.00 -0.61
C THR A 14 -2.23 -13.85 -1.57
N ASN A 15 -1.75 -12.64 -1.27
CA ASN A 15 -1.96 -11.43 -2.08
C ASN A 15 -3.45 -11.05 -2.24
N GLN A 16 -4.26 -11.28 -1.21
CA GLN A 16 -5.71 -11.02 -1.30
C GLN A 16 -6.03 -9.56 -1.56
N VAL A 17 -5.19 -8.62 -1.12
CA VAL A 17 -5.38 -7.19 -1.39
C VAL A 17 -5.20 -6.88 -2.89
N VAL A 18 -4.19 -7.46 -3.52
CA VAL A 18 -3.99 -7.35 -4.98
C VAL A 18 -5.16 -7.96 -5.74
N ASP A 19 -5.71 -9.09 -5.28
CA ASP A 19 -6.92 -9.70 -5.85
C ASP A 19 -8.12 -8.75 -5.79
N VAL A 20 -8.32 -8.06 -4.65
CA VAL A 20 -9.37 -7.04 -4.49
C VAL A 20 -9.18 -5.90 -5.48
N VAL A 21 -7.97 -5.33 -5.54
CA VAL A 21 -7.65 -4.21 -6.43
C VAL A 21 -7.88 -4.57 -7.90
N ARG A 22 -7.52 -5.80 -8.31
CA ARG A 22 -7.73 -6.29 -9.68
C ARG A 22 -9.18 -6.59 -10.02
N GLN A 23 -9.97 -7.09 -9.07
CA GLN A 23 -11.34 -7.56 -9.31
C GLN A 23 -12.42 -6.51 -9.03
N LEU A 24 -12.06 -5.39 -8.41
CA LEU A 24 -12.92 -4.22 -8.21
C LEU A 24 -12.46 -3.00 -9.03
N PRO A 25 -12.32 -3.09 -10.36
CA PRO A 25 -12.01 -1.91 -11.16
C PRO A 25 -13.22 -0.97 -11.25
N ASN A 26 -12.98 0.27 -11.68
CA ASN A 26 -14.06 1.15 -12.12
C ASN A 26 -14.70 0.57 -13.38
N ASP A 27 -15.95 0.12 -13.29
CA ASP A 27 -16.74 -0.29 -14.46
C ASP A 27 -17.38 0.96 -15.09
N PRO A 28 -16.96 1.38 -16.29
CA PRO A 28 -17.50 2.58 -16.94
C PRO A 28 -18.97 2.41 -17.36
N THR A 29 -19.52 1.19 -17.31
CA THR A 29 -20.91 0.92 -17.64
C THR A 29 -21.86 1.16 -16.46
N TYR A 30 -21.36 1.41 -15.25
CA TYR A 30 -22.19 1.72 -14.08
C TYR A 30 -23.05 2.96 -14.30
N LYS A 31 -24.28 2.88 -13.78
CA LYS A 31 -25.26 3.96 -13.81
C LYS A 31 -25.72 4.31 -12.40
N PRO A 32 -26.09 5.58 -12.12
CA PRO A 32 -26.53 6.01 -10.79
C PRO A 32 -27.75 5.27 -10.22
N GLU A 33 -28.53 4.59 -11.06
CA GLU A 33 -29.66 3.74 -10.68
C GLU A 33 -29.29 2.28 -10.41
N ASP A 34 -28.07 1.84 -10.73
CA ASP A 34 -27.64 0.45 -10.59
C ASP A 34 -27.52 0.06 -9.11
N VAL A 35 -27.87 -1.19 -8.79
CA VAL A 35 -27.50 -1.83 -7.52
C VAL A 35 -26.46 -2.89 -7.80
N VAL A 36 -25.33 -2.82 -7.10
CA VAL A 36 -24.24 -3.78 -7.26
C VAL A 36 -24.28 -4.82 -6.15
N HIS A 37 -24.34 -6.09 -6.53
CA HIS A 37 -24.15 -7.23 -5.64
C HIS A 37 -22.69 -7.66 -5.68
N VAL A 38 -21.99 -7.55 -4.55
CA VAL A 38 -20.62 -8.05 -4.40
C VAL A 38 -20.66 -9.37 -3.65
N SER A 39 -20.40 -10.48 -4.35
CA SER A 39 -20.28 -11.82 -3.74
C SER A 39 -18.81 -12.14 -3.52
N LEU A 40 -18.47 -12.61 -2.33
CA LEU A 40 -17.10 -12.96 -1.98
C LEU A 40 -16.95 -14.47 -1.88
N SER A 41 -15.88 -14.97 -2.47
CA SER A 41 -15.45 -16.37 -2.33
C SER A 41 -13.97 -16.42 -1.98
N MET A 42 -13.54 -17.54 -1.39
CA MET A 42 -12.15 -17.74 -0.99
C MET A 42 -11.65 -19.11 -1.42
N SER A 43 -10.37 -19.17 -1.75
CA SER A 43 -9.68 -20.45 -1.95
C SER A 43 -9.78 -21.34 -0.70
N PRO A 44 -9.87 -22.67 -0.84
CA PRO A 44 -9.92 -23.58 0.31
C PRO A 44 -8.80 -23.31 1.31
N LYS A 45 -9.15 -23.24 2.60
CA LYS A 45 -8.24 -22.97 3.74
C LYS A 45 -7.62 -21.56 3.76
N ALA A 46 -7.99 -20.65 2.86
CA ALA A 46 -7.62 -19.25 2.99
C ALA A 46 -8.31 -18.62 4.20
N LYS A 47 -7.66 -17.64 4.81
CA LYS A 47 -8.22 -16.81 5.89
C LYS A 47 -8.29 -15.39 5.40
N ILE A 48 -9.43 -14.73 5.58
CA ILE A 48 -9.61 -13.39 5.06
C ILE A 48 -8.66 -12.39 5.73
N GLU A 49 -8.00 -11.58 4.93
CA GLU A 49 -7.16 -10.49 5.42
C GLU A 49 -8.03 -9.27 5.74
N ILE A 50 -7.76 -8.62 6.87
CA ILE A 50 -8.50 -7.41 7.25
C ILE A 50 -8.32 -6.29 6.21
N ALA A 51 -7.16 -6.21 5.58
CA ALA A 51 -6.89 -5.25 4.51
C ALA A 51 -7.78 -5.48 3.28
N SER A 52 -8.07 -6.73 2.91
CA SER A 52 -8.99 -7.04 1.82
C SER A 52 -10.42 -6.61 2.12
N ILE A 53 -10.90 -6.85 3.35
CA ILE A 53 -12.22 -6.38 3.80
C ILE A 53 -12.28 -4.85 3.75
N VAL A 54 -11.26 -4.18 4.28
CA VAL A 54 -11.16 -2.72 4.27
C VAL A 54 -11.16 -2.18 2.84
N GLY A 55 -10.39 -2.77 1.94
CA GLY A 55 -10.35 -2.40 0.52
C GLY A 55 -11.69 -2.55 -0.18
N ILE A 56 -12.36 -3.68 0.03
CA ILE A 56 -13.70 -3.94 -0.54
C ILE A 56 -14.70 -2.91 -0.03
N ILE A 57 -14.78 -2.69 1.29
CA ILE A 57 -15.71 -1.71 1.86
C ILE A 57 -15.39 -0.30 1.38
N GLN A 58 -14.12 0.08 1.34
CA GLN A 58 -13.69 1.41 0.91
C GLN A 58 -14.04 1.67 -0.56
N TYR A 59 -13.82 0.71 -1.46
CA TYR A 59 -14.24 0.80 -2.86
C TYR A 59 -15.76 0.97 -2.95
N CYS A 60 -16.52 0.12 -2.24
CA CYS A 60 -17.98 0.16 -2.30
C CYS A 60 -18.54 1.49 -1.74
N CYS A 61 -17.93 2.04 -0.69
CA CYS A 61 -18.25 3.36 -0.19
C CYS A 61 -18.00 4.45 -1.25
N ASP A 62 -16.87 4.39 -1.97
CA ASP A 62 -16.53 5.38 -3.01
C ASP A 62 -17.55 5.38 -4.15
N VAL A 63 -17.94 4.22 -4.68
CA VAL A 63 -18.87 4.15 -5.82
C VAL A 63 -20.28 4.65 -5.44
N VAL A 64 -20.71 4.42 -4.20
CA VAL A 64 -22.00 4.93 -3.69
C VAL A 64 -21.93 6.44 -3.42
N ILE A 65 -20.90 6.90 -2.70
CA ILE A 65 -20.79 8.33 -2.33
C ILE A 65 -20.50 9.21 -3.54
N SER A 66 -19.79 8.67 -4.54
CA SER A 66 -19.55 9.32 -5.84
C SER A 66 -20.77 9.26 -6.79
N LYS A 67 -21.88 8.64 -6.36
CA LYS A 67 -23.11 8.46 -7.15
C LYS A 67 -22.89 7.72 -8.47
N VAL A 68 -21.86 6.87 -8.53
CA VAL A 68 -21.58 6.00 -9.68
C VAL A 68 -22.64 4.92 -9.76
N VAL A 69 -23.07 4.41 -8.60
CA VAL A 69 -24.16 3.45 -8.44
C VAL A 69 -25.12 3.92 -7.35
N HIS A 70 -26.34 3.36 -7.35
CA HIS A 70 -27.31 3.63 -6.30
C HIS A 70 -26.87 3.00 -4.98
N ASP A 71 -26.52 1.72 -4.99
CA ASP A 71 -26.23 0.99 -3.77
C ASP A 71 -25.32 -0.20 -4.03
N VAL A 72 -24.73 -0.71 -2.95
CA VAL A 72 -23.96 -1.94 -2.94
C VAL A 72 -24.46 -2.86 -1.84
N VAL A 73 -24.76 -4.10 -2.21
CA VAL A 73 -25.15 -5.18 -1.30
C VAL A 73 -24.02 -6.21 -1.25
N PHE A 74 -23.64 -6.61 -0.04
CA PHE A 74 -22.66 -7.67 0.15
C PHE A 74 -23.30 -9.03 0.34
N ASP A 75 -22.74 -10.03 -0.31
CA ASP A 75 -22.96 -11.43 -0.01
C ASP A 75 -21.66 -12.04 0.58
N PHE A 76 -21.67 -12.14 1.92
CA PHE A 76 -20.61 -12.79 2.69
C PHE A 76 -20.93 -14.25 3.05
N SER A 77 -21.97 -14.85 2.45
CA SER A 77 -22.47 -16.19 2.85
C SER A 77 -21.43 -17.31 2.72
N ARG A 78 -20.41 -17.12 1.87
CA ARG A 78 -19.37 -18.10 1.58
C ARG A 78 -18.06 -17.87 2.34
N ILE A 79 -18.00 -16.86 3.20
CA ILE A 79 -16.79 -16.50 3.92
C ILE A 79 -17.05 -16.36 5.42
N ILE A 80 -16.03 -16.66 6.23
CA ILE A 80 -16.09 -16.45 7.68
C ILE A 80 -15.44 -15.11 7.99
N LEU A 81 -16.27 -14.14 8.39
CA LEU A 81 -15.80 -12.84 8.85
C LEU A 81 -15.41 -12.88 10.33
N PRO A 82 -14.45 -12.05 10.77
CA PRO A 82 -14.08 -11.94 12.18
C PRO A 82 -15.08 -11.09 13.01
N PHE A 83 -16.19 -10.68 12.40
CA PHE A 83 -17.28 -9.90 13.00
C PHE A 83 -18.62 -10.24 12.31
N THR A 84 -19.72 -9.81 12.90
CA THR A 84 -21.06 -9.94 12.31
C THR A 84 -21.39 -8.72 11.44
N TRP A 85 -21.67 -8.95 10.15
CA TRP A 85 -22.18 -7.90 9.28
C TRP A 85 -23.65 -7.58 9.63
N PRO A 86 -24.07 -6.30 9.74
CA PRO A 86 -25.39 -5.94 10.26
C PRO A 86 -26.55 -6.17 9.27
N ASN A 87 -26.34 -6.93 8.20
CA ASN A 87 -27.29 -7.11 7.09
C ASN A 87 -27.81 -5.77 6.53
N LYS A 88 -26.90 -4.81 6.33
CA LYS A 88 -27.17 -3.49 5.74
C LYS A 88 -26.44 -3.35 4.41
N THR A 89 -26.98 -2.53 3.53
CA THR A 89 -26.29 -2.09 2.31
C THR A 89 -25.28 -1.00 2.62
N ILE A 90 -24.40 -0.66 1.67
CA ILE A 90 -23.47 0.45 1.82
C ILE A 90 -24.21 1.79 1.93
N ARG A 91 -25.28 1.98 1.15
CA ARG A 91 -26.11 3.19 1.24
C ARG A 91 -26.73 3.31 2.63
N ASP A 92 -27.31 2.23 3.17
CA ASP A 92 -27.85 2.23 4.54
C ASP A 92 -26.78 2.62 5.57
N ILE A 93 -25.57 2.11 5.42
CA ILE A 93 -24.44 2.43 6.32
C ILE A 93 -24.09 3.91 6.24
N LEU A 94 -23.85 4.42 5.02
CA LEU A 94 -23.43 5.81 4.80
C LEU A 94 -24.50 6.82 5.22
N PHE A 95 -25.79 6.50 5.05
CA PHE A 95 -26.88 7.46 5.25
C PHE A 95 -27.74 7.24 6.51
N SER A 96 -27.54 6.17 7.29
CA SER A 96 -28.36 5.89 8.50
C SER A 96 -28.30 6.97 9.59
N LYS A 97 -27.17 7.66 9.74
CA LYS A 97 -26.95 8.74 10.73
C LYS A 97 -26.24 9.92 10.09
N PRO A 98 -26.93 10.83 9.38
CA PRO A 98 -26.27 11.82 8.51
C PRO A 98 -25.31 12.77 9.25
N ASN A 99 -25.54 13.00 10.54
CA ASN A 99 -24.74 13.91 11.37
C ASN A 99 -23.61 13.21 12.14
N ASP A 100 -23.57 11.88 12.18
CA ASP A 100 -22.50 11.14 12.88
C ASP A 100 -21.28 11.01 11.95
N PRO A 101 -20.07 11.42 12.36
CA PRO A 101 -18.86 11.24 11.57
C PRO A 101 -18.52 9.76 11.30
N VAL A 102 -19.01 8.84 12.13
CA VAL A 102 -18.83 7.39 11.96
C VAL A 102 -20.06 6.80 11.29
N ALA A 103 -19.87 6.19 10.11
CA ALA A 103 -20.93 5.50 9.38
C ALA A 103 -21.26 4.15 10.02
N ILE A 104 -20.23 3.39 10.38
CA ILE A 104 -20.36 2.11 11.07
C ILE A 104 -19.11 1.81 11.89
N GLU A 105 -19.31 1.16 13.04
CA GLU A 105 -18.26 0.56 13.84
C GLU A 105 -18.65 -0.90 14.14
N LEU A 106 -17.82 -1.85 13.70
CA LEU A 106 -17.98 -3.28 13.93
C LEU A 106 -16.89 -3.72 14.89
N VAL A 107 -17.29 -4.27 16.04
CA VAL A 107 -16.36 -4.68 17.10
C VAL A 107 -16.65 -6.12 17.47
N SER A 108 -15.61 -6.94 17.48
CA SER A 108 -15.59 -8.28 18.07
C SER A 108 -14.45 -8.37 19.08
N LYS A 109 -14.20 -9.57 19.61
CA LYS A 109 -13.09 -9.80 20.56
C LYS A 109 -11.74 -9.43 19.95
N ASP A 110 -11.54 -9.81 18.69
CA ASP A 110 -10.24 -9.74 18.02
C ASP A 110 -10.24 -8.83 16.80
N CYS A 111 -11.39 -8.26 16.41
CA CYS A 111 -11.49 -7.36 15.27
C CYS A 111 -12.21 -6.07 15.61
N ARG A 112 -11.72 -4.96 15.06
CA ARG A 112 -12.42 -3.68 15.02
C ARG A 112 -12.33 -3.12 13.61
N LEU A 113 -13.48 -2.80 13.02
CA LEU A 113 -13.56 -2.13 11.73
C LEU A 113 -14.41 -0.87 11.88
N THR A 114 -13.95 0.24 11.32
CA THR A 114 -14.63 1.53 11.42
C THR A 114 -14.61 2.23 10.09
N VAL A 115 -15.78 2.69 9.63
CA VAL A 115 -15.91 3.54 8.45
C VAL A 115 -16.27 4.94 8.92
N PHE A 116 -15.40 5.90 8.60
CA PHE A 116 -15.62 7.32 8.85
C PHE A 116 -16.12 7.97 7.57
N LYS A 117 -17.17 8.78 7.67
CA LYS A 117 -17.74 9.53 6.54
C LYS A 117 -17.61 11.05 6.70
N LYS A 118 -16.92 11.50 7.77
CA LYS A 118 -16.51 12.88 8.00
C LYS A 118 -15.19 12.93 8.73
N ASN A 119 -14.42 13.99 8.47
CA ASN A 119 -13.15 14.26 9.14
C ASN A 119 -13.37 15.05 10.45
N ASP A 120 -13.98 14.43 11.46
CA ASP A 120 -14.19 15.06 12.78
C ASP A 120 -13.06 14.70 13.75
N HIS A 121 -12.33 15.71 14.24
CA HIS A 121 -11.17 15.49 15.12
C HIS A 121 -11.57 14.90 16.47
N LYS A 122 -12.60 15.46 17.11
CA LYS A 122 -13.05 15.02 18.43
C LYS A 122 -13.53 13.56 18.40
N ARG A 123 -14.31 13.20 17.38
CA ARG A 123 -14.82 11.83 17.24
C ARG A 123 -13.71 10.82 16.95
N ARG A 124 -12.63 11.24 16.27
CA ARG A 124 -11.42 10.41 16.11
C ARG A 124 -10.69 10.21 17.43
N ASP A 125 -10.53 11.27 18.23
CA ASP A 125 -9.93 11.19 19.57
C ASP A 125 -10.70 10.19 20.45
N ASP A 126 -12.03 10.31 20.49
CA ASP A 126 -12.90 9.36 21.20
C ASP A 126 -12.71 7.91 20.69
N TRP A 127 -12.56 7.74 19.37
CA TRP A 127 -12.30 6.43 18.76
C TRP A 127 -10.93 5.87 19.13
N TYR A 128 -9.88 6.69 19.20
CA TYR A 128 -8.56 6.24 19.67
C TYR A 128 -8.60 5.78 21.11
N ASP A 129 -9.29 6.51 21.98
CA ASP A 129 -9.48 6.11 23.37
C ASP A 129 -10.19 4.77 23.47
N HIS A 130 -11.19 4.52 22.62
CA HIS A 130 -11.82 3.21 22.52
C HIS A 130 -10.86 2.12 22.03
N VAL A 131 -9.96 2.39 21.08
CA VAL A 131 -8.94 1.42 20.63
C VAL A 131 -7.96 1.10 21.75
N LYS A 132 -7.48 2.13 22.46
CA LYS A 132 -6.56 2.00 23.58
C LYS A 132 -7.16 1.18 24.74
N ASN A 133 -8.45 1.38 25.02
CA ASN A 133 -9.15 0.67 26.08
C ASN A 133 -9.62 -0.74 25.68
N TRP A 134 -9.74 -1.03 24.37
CA TRP A 134 -10.17 -2.33 23.87
C TRP A 134 -9.13 -3.42 24.12
N ARG A 135 -7.83 -3.12 23.89
CA ARG A 135 -6.74 -4.09 23.99
C ARG A 135 -5.55 -3.52 24.75
N LYS A 136 -5.47 -3.83 26.05
CA LYS A 136 -4.42 -3.36 26.96
C LYS A 136 -3.04 -3.95 26.67
N ASP A 137 -2.98 -5.03 25.90
CA ASP A 137 -1.76 -5.68 25.41
C ASP A 137 -1.16 -4.99 24.17
N LEU A 138 -1.83 -3.97 23.62
CA LEU A 138 -1.23 -3.13 22.59
C LEU A 138 -0.03 -2.36 23.16
N PRO A 139 1.08 -2.24 22.40
CA PRO A 139 2.19 -1.40 22.80
C PRO A 139 1.72 0.03 23.06
N GLN A 140 2.15 0.62 24.17
CA GLN A 140 1.67 1.94 24.59
C GLN A 140 1.84 2.99 23.49
N ARG A 141 2.83 2.88 22.60
CA ARG A 141 3.07 3.86 21.52
C ARG A 141 2.47 3.48 20.17
N PHE A 142 1.75 2.36 20.07
CA PHE A 142 1.07 1.97 18.83
C PHE A 142 0.02 3.00 18.40
N HIS A 143 -0.71 3.58 19.36
CA HIS A 143 -1.71 4.61 19.06
C HIS A 143 -1.11 5.86 18.39
N LEU A 144 0.17 6.20 18.66
CA LEU A 144 0.84 7.31 17.99
C LEU A 144 1.05 7.00 16.50
N MET A 145 1.55 5.80 16.20
CA MET A 145 1.71 5.33 14.82
C MET A 145 0.35 5.30 14.10
N LEU A 146 -0.67 4.74 14.74
CA LEU A 146 -2.02 4.69 14.18
C LEU A 146 -2.59 6.10 13.93
N ASN A 147 -2.35 7.04 14.86
CA ASN A 147 -2.80 8.41 14.70
C ASN A 147 -2.17 9.09 13.49
N GLU A 148 -0.86 8.97 13.33
CA GLU A 148 -0.13 9.51 12.18
C GLU A 148 -0.66 8.94 10.85
N LEU A 149 -0.96 7.64 10.79
CA LEU A 149 -1.49 7.01 9.58
C LEU A 149 -2.90 7.51 9.24
N VAL A 150 -3.79 7.58 10.22
CA VAL A 150 -5.15 8.08 10.03
C VAL A 150 -5.16 9.57 9.71
N GLU A 151 -4.32 10.38 10.35
CA GLU A 151 -4.16 11.80 10.02
C GLU A 151 -3.66 11.99 8.58
N ASN A 152 -2.71 11.18 8.13
CA ASN A 152 -2.21 11.24 6.76
C ASN A 152 -3.32 10.89 5.76
N VAL A 153 -4.00 9.76 5.93
CA VAL A 153 -5.10 9.34 5.06
C VAL A 153 -6.23 10.38 5.06
N SER A 154 -6.58 10.89 6.24
CA SER A 154 -7.63 11.90 6.39
C SER A 154 -7.27 13.25 5.76
N ALA A 155 -6.05 13.76 5.99
CA ALA A 155 -5.60 15.04 5.46
C ALA A 155 -5.29 14.98 3.95
N HIS A 156 -4.82 13.83 3.46
CA HIS A 156 -4.43 13.64 2.06
C HIS A 156 -5.56 13.14 1.18
N ALA A 157 -6.71 12.77 1.74
CA ALA A 157 -7.87 12.44 0.93
C ALA A 157 -8.27 13.62 0.02
N GLN A 158 -8.19 14.86 0.52
CA GLN A 158 -8.53 16.11 -0.19
C GLN A 158 -9.89 16.06 -0.90
N LEU A 159 -10.85 15.35 -0.30
CA LEU A 159 -12.21 15.26 -0.78
C LEU A 159 -13.07 16.36 -0.16
N GLU A 160 -14.08 16.81 -0.91
CA GLU A 160 -15.17 17.59 -0.32
C GLU A 160 -15.83 16.80 0.82
N GLU A 161 -16.36 17.48 1.83
CA GLU A 161 -16.98 16.82 3.00
C GLU A 161 -18.08 15.83 2.59
N SER A 162 -18.82 16.13 1.53
CA SER A 162 -19.89 15.29 0.96
C SER A 162 -19.39 13.97 0.35
N ARG A 163 -18.09 13.85 0.07
CA ARG A 163 -17.43 12.69 -0.56
C ARG A 163 -16.43 12.01 0.35
N PHE A 164 -16.17 12.59 1.52
CA PHE A 164 -15.13 12.11 2.41
C PHE A 164 -15.50 10.77 3.02
N VAL A 165 -14.69 9.74 2.78
CA VAL A 165 -14.81 8.46 3.48
C VAL A 165 -13.45 7.80 3.61
N PHE A 166 -13.13 7.32 4.81
CA PHE A 166 -12.00 6.43 5.05
C PHE A 166 -12.37 5.30 5.98
N THR A 167 -11.66 4.19 5.86
CA THR A 167 -11.94 2.95 6.57
C THR A 167 -10.70 2.52 7.34
N VAL A 168 -10.89 2.08 8.58
CA VAL A 168 -9.84 1.50 9.43
C VAL A 168 -10.25 0.09 9.84
N GLY A 169 -9.35 -0.87 9.68
CA GLY A 169 -9.49 -2.24 10.16
C GLY A 169 -8.32 -2.64 11.04
N LEU A 170 -8.62 -3.27 12.17
CA LEU A 170 -7.67 -3.83 13.13
C LEU A 170 -8.08 -5.28 13.42
N LEU A 171 -7.15 -6.23 13.27
CA LEU A 171 -7.40 -7.65 13.52
C LEU A 171 -6.24 -8.29 14.28
N PHE A 172 -6.52 -8.79 15.47
CA PHE A 172 -5.60 -9.60 16.26
C PHE A 172 -5.62 -11.03 15.76
N SER A 173 -4.50 -11.45 15.17
CA SER A 173 -4.34 -12.80 14.68
C SER A 173 -3.95 -13.75 15.82
N ALA A 174 -4.28 -15.03 15.66
CA ALA A 174 -3.84 -16.08 16.58
C ALA A 174 -2.31 -16.23 16.68
N LYS A 175 -1.54 -15.61 15.77
CA LYS A 175 -0.07 -15.63 15.75
C LYS A 175 0.55 -14.50 16.58
N LYS A 176 -0.20 -13.88 17.50
CA LYS A 176 0.23 -12.69 18.26
C LYS A 176 0.64 -11.52 17.34
N GLN A 177 -0.06 -11.36 16.22
CA GLN A 177 0.12 -10.22 15.33
C GLN A 177 -1.11 -9.34 15.38
N LEU A 178 -0.92 -8.03 15.34
CA LEU A 178 -1.98 -7.10 15.01
C LEU A 178 -1.83 -6.72 13.54
N LEU A 179 -2.81 -7.12 12.74
CA LEU A 179 -2.98 -6.66 11.37
C LEU A 179 -3.74 -5.34 11.39
N TYR A 180 -3.27 -4.36 10.65
CA TYR A 180 -3.92 -3.06 10.51
C TYR A 180 -4.10 -2.70 9.04
N SER A 181 -5.14 -1.94 8.72
CA SER A 181 -5.36 -1.36 7.41
C SER A 181 -6.12 -0.05 7.55
N ILE A 182 -5.67 0.99 6.85
CA ILE A 182 -6.30 2.30 6.77
C ILE A 182 -6.38 2.65 5.28
N ALA A 183 -7.57 2.99 4.80
CA ALA A 183 -7.78 3.30 3.38
C ALA A 183 -8.70 4.51 3.18
N ASP A 184 -8.37 5.40 2.24
CA ASP A 184 -9.25 6.45 1.71
C ASP A 184 -9.57 6.25 0.23
N CYS A 185 -10.49 7.07 -0.32
CA CYS A 185 -10.81 7.17 -1.74
C CYS A 185 -10.46 8.54 -2.36
N GLY A 186 -9.49 9.23 -1.75
CA GLY A 186 -9.09 10.57 -2.12
C GLY A 186 -8.13 10.67 -3.30
N VAL A 187 -7.33 11.74 -3.31
CA VAL A 187 -6.40 12.03 -4.42
C VAL A 187 -5.15 11.14 -4.45
N GLY A 188 -4.96 10.34 -3.40
CA GLY A 188 -3.82 9.44 -3.23
C GLY A 188 -2.47 10.16 -3.10
N LEU A 189 -1.39 9.37 -3.06
CA LEU A 189 -0.02 9.87 -2.90
C LEU A 189 0.39 10.77 -4.06
N LYS A 190 0.09 10.34 -5.29
CA LYS A 190 0.35 11.12 -6.52
C LYS A 190 -0.31 12.50 -6.46
N GLY A 191 -1.60 12.55 -6.15
CA GLY A 191 -2.35 13.80 -6.07
C GLY A 191 -1.88 14.68 -4.93
N SER A 192 -1.64 14.10 -3.74
CA SER A 192 -1.14 14.85 -2.59
C SER A 192 0.24 15.45 -2.84
N LEU A 193 1.15 14.73 -3.51
CA LEU A 193 2.50 15.20 -3.77
C LEU A 193 2.55 16.29 -4.86
N LYS A 194 1.63 16.26 -5.84
CA LYS A 194 1.54 17.32 -6.86
C LYS A 194 1.27 18.69 -6.25
N GLN A 195 0.56 18.71 -5.14
CA GLN A 195 0.23 19.92 -4.40
C GLN A 195 1.24 20.27 -3.30
N ALA A 196 2.34 19.50 -3.20
CA ALA A 196 3.36 19.73 -2.17
C ALA A 196 3.98 21.14 -2.28
N ILE A 197 4.30 21.72 -1.13
CA ILE A 197 4.99 23.01 -1.07
C ILE A 197 6.46 22.81 -1.50
N VAL A 198 7.05 21.66 -1.16
CA VAL A 198 8.44 21.30 -1.46
C VAL A 198 8.60 20.88 -2.92
N SER A 199 9.57 21.47 -3.63
CA SER A 199 9.86 21.17 -5.04
C SER A 199 10.29 19.72 -5.27
N GLU A 200 11.12 19.16 -4.38
CA GLU A 200 11.50 17.74 -4.42
C GLU A 200 10.26 16.84 -4.34
N ALA A 201 9.32 17.12 -3.43
CA ALA A 201 8.09 16.35 -3.32
C ALA A 201 7.19 16.47 -4.58
N LYS A 202 7.16 17.64 -5.22
CA LYS A 202 6.50 17.82 -6.53
C LYS A 202 7.17 17.03 -7.64
N GLN A 203 8.50 17.00 -7.68
CA GLN A 203 9.26 16.21 -8.65
C GLN A 203 9.03 14.71 -8.47
N VAL A 204 8.87 14.25 -7.23
CA VAL A 204 8.51 12.87 -6.90
C VAL A 204 7.04 12.56 -7.20
N SER A 205 6.16 13.57 -7.26
CA SER A 205 4.72 13.37 -7.46
C SER A 205 4.34 12.68 -8.76
N THR A 206 5.11 12.89 -9.85
CA THR A 206 4.87 12.19 -11.11
C THR A 206 5.04 10.68 -10.96
N ARG A 207 5.90 10.27 -10.02
CA ARG A 207 6.42 8.92 -9.80
C ARG A 207 5.64 8.11 -8.78
N ALA A 208 4.75 8.74 -7.99
CA ALA A 208 3.88 8.13 -6.97
C ALA A 208 4.53 7.18 -5.92
N CYS A 209 5.86 7.07 -5.87
CA CYS A 209 6.54 5.97 -5.22
C CYS A 209 6.58 6.12 -3.68
N ALA A 210 5.94 5.20 -2.96
CA ALA A 210 5.97 5.16 -1.51
C ALA A 210 7.36 4.86 -0.91
N LEU A 211 8.31 4.34 -1.71
CA LEU A 211 9.73 4.22 -1.32
C LEU A 211 10.34 5.58 -0.97
N ASN A 212 9.95 6.64 -1.68
CA ASN A 212 10.39 8.01 -1.38
C ASN A 212 9.75 8.55 -0.10
N LEU A 213 8.50 8.16 0.18
CA LEU A 213 7.74 8.62 1.35
C LEU A 213 8.18 7.96 2.66
N THR A 214 8.93 6.86 2.58
CA THR A 214 9.58 6.22 3.73
C THR A 214 11.00 6.75 3.96
N ARG A 215 11.39 7.87 3.30
CA ARG A 215 12.65 8.57 3.60
C ARG A 215 12.50 9.44 4.85
N PRO A 216 13.54 9.50 5.70
CA PRO A 216 13.54 10.45 6.78
C PRO A 216 13.50 11.87 6.21
N GLN A 217 12.79 12.76 6.90
CA GLN A 217 12.71 14.20 6.57
C GLN A 217 12.05 14.53 5.21
N PHE A 218 11.55 13.54 4.46
CA PHE A 218 10.80 13.77 3.25
C PHE A 218 9.37 14.22 3.59
N THR A 219 8.94 15.36 3.06
CA THR A 219 7.64 15.95 3.38
C THR A 219 7.05 16.75 2.22
N SER A 220 5.72 16.70 2.10
CA SER A 220 4.94 17.55 1.20
C SER A 220 4.63 18.95 1.76
N LYS A 221 4.89 19.20 3.06
CA LYS A 221 4.37 20.38 3.81
C LYS A 221 5.41 21.48 4.13
N GLY A 222 6.68 21.33 3.74
CA GLY A 222 7.78 22.31 3.95
C GLY A 222 8.28 22.45 5.40
N ILE A 223 9.59 22.71 5.61
CA ILE A 223 10.28 22.64 6.93
C ILE A 223 9.63 23.49 8.05
N GLU A 224 8.87 24.54 7.70
CA GLU A 224 8.37 25.56 8.65
C GLU A 224 7.23 25.13 9.59
N ARG A 225 6.52 24.02 9.34
CA ARG A 225 5.54 23.48 10.30
C ARG A 225 6.11 22.22 10.95
N GLY A 226 6.65 22.29 12.16
CA GLY A 226 7.33 21.15 12.82
C GLY A 226 6.55 19.82 12.80
N HIS A 227 7.28 18.69 12.85
CA HIS A 227 6.83 17.28 12.79
C HIS A 227 6.36 16.75 11.42
N GLN A 228 7.06 17.04 10.33
CA GLN A 228 6.65 16.56 9.00
C GLN A 228 7.46 15.37 8.50
N GLY A 229 6.81 14.45 7.78
CA GLY A 229 7.47 13.25 7.24
C GLY A 229 7.71 12.14 8.28
N VAL A 230 7.16 12.31 9.49
CA VAL A 230 7.37 11.42 10.63
C VAL A 230 6.57 10.12 10.46
N GLY A 231 5.27 10.22 10.13
CA GLY A 231 4.33 9.10 10.19
C GLY A 231 4.74 7.86 9.37
N LEU A 232 4.93 8.01 8.06
CA LEU A 232 5.26 6.86 7.19
C LEU A 232 6.68 6.33 7.42
N PHE A 233 7.66 7.21 7.64
CA PHE A 233 9.01 6.80 8.02
C PHE A 233 9.00 5.95 9.30
N ILE A 234 8.39 6.45 10.38
CA ILE A 234 8.32 5.74 11.66
C ILE A 234 7.56 4.43 11.52
N THR A 235 6.46 4.41 10.77
CA THR A 235 5.70 3.17 10.52
C THR A 235 6.58 2.12 9.82
N SER A 236 7.35 2.54 8.81
CA SER A 236 8.29 1.69 8.08
C SER A 236 9.40 1.17 9.00
N GLU A 237 10.05 2.03 9.81
CA GLU A 237 11.08 1.63 10.77
C GLU A 237 10.55 0.68 11.85
N LEU A 238 9.36 0.98 12.40
CA LEU A 238 8.72 0.15 13.41
C LEU A 238 8.39 -1.22 12.85
N SER A 239 7.83 -1.30 11.64
CA SER A 239 7.51 -2.57 10.99
C SER A 239 8.77 -3.42 10.82
N GLN A 240 9.89 -2.82 10.40
CA GLN A 240 11.19 -3.49 10.30
C GLN A 240 11.70 -4.01 11.64
N MET A 241 11.89 -3.14 12.63
CA MET A 241 12.42 -3.52 13.95
C MET A 241 11.55 -4.56 14.66
N ASN A 242 10.24 -4.49 14.44
CA ASN A 242 9.26 -5.38 15.02
C ASN A 242 9.08 -6.69 14.23
N LYS A 243 9.76 -6.86 13.09
CA LYS A 243 9.64 -8.01 12.15
C LYS A 243 8.23 -8.18 11.59
N GLY A 244 7.51 -7.08 11.48
CA GLY A 244 6.21 -6.99 10.85
C GLY A 244 6.34 -6.76 9.35
N TYR A 245 5.28 -6.21 8.77
CA TYR A 245 5.31 -5.74 7.39
C TYR A 245 4.48 -4.48 7.23
N LEU A 246 4.79 -3.72 6.18
CA LEU A 246 4.08 -2.52 5.74
C LEU A 246 3.84 -2.65 4.24
N GLU A 247 2.62 -2.39 3.81
CA GLU A 247 2.24 -2.34 2.41
C GLU A 247 1.41 -1.08 2.15
N ILE A 248 1.67 -0.43 1.02
CA ILE A 248 1.05 0.83 0.63
C ILE A 248 0.57 0.71 -0.82
N LEU A 249 -0.71 0.96 -1.04
CA LEU A 249 -1.32 1.02 -2.37
C LEU A 249 -1.80 2.44 -2.64
N SER A 250 -1.42 3.01 -3.78
CA SER A 250 -1.97 4.31 -4.21
C SER A 250 -1.83 4.49 -5.71
N GLY A 251 -2.95 4.78 -6.37
CA GLY A 251 -3.00 4.80 -7.83
C GLY A 251 -2.63 3.42 -8.38
N THR A 252 -1.74 3.39 -9.35
CA THR A 252 -1.27 2.17 -10.02
C THR A 252 -0.03 1.55 -9.36
N GLN A 253 0.28 1.92 -8.12
CA GLN A 253 1.48 1.47 -7.42
C GLN A 253 1.17 0.75 -6.12
N GLU A 254 1.90 -0.35 -5.92
CA GLU A 254 2.01 -1.12 -4.69
C GLU A 254 3.45 -1.01 -4.19
N TYR A 255 3.62 -0.64 -2.93
CA TYR A 255 4.87 -0.72 -2.20
C TYR A 255 4.72 -1.73 -1.08
N GLU A 256 5.54 -2.78 -1.08
CA GLU A 256 5.58 -3.78 -0.02
C GLU A 256 6.93 -3.73 0.69
N GLN A 257 6.89 -3.82 2.02
CA GLN A 257 8.03 -3.96 2.93
C GLN A 257 7.79 -5.12 3.89
N THR A 258 8.53 -6.21 3.75
CA THR A 258 8.45 -7.40 4.64
C THR A 258 9.84 -7.81 5.16
N ASP A 259 9.91 -8.11 6.47
CA ASP A 259 11.15 -8.48 7.15
C ASP A 259 12.33 -7.57 6.76
N ASN A 260 13.57 -8.09 6.70
CA ASN A 260 14.70 -7.34 6.18
C ASN A 260 14.74 -7.36 4.63
N THR A 261 13.77 -7.88 3.87
CA THR A 261 14.15 -8.58 2.63
C THR A 261 13.50 -8.06 1.34
N VAL A 262 12.49 -7.20 1.34
CA VAL A 262 11.84 -6.85 0.07
C VAL A 262 11.26 -5.45 0.12
N VAL A 263 11.80 -4.54 -0.69
CA VAL A 263 11.00 -3.46 -1.27
C VAL A 263 10.46 -4.01 -2.58
N ARG A 264 9.14 -4.04 -2.74
CA ARG A 264 8.50 -4.39 -4.02
C ARG A 264 7.74 -3.20 -4.55
N ILE A 265 7.96 -2.87 -5.82
CA ILE A 265 7.17 -1.87 -6.54
C ILE A 265 6.49 -2.60 -7.68
N ARG A 266 5.15 -2.53 -7.78
CA ARG A 266 4.39 -3.17 -8.86
C ARG A 266 3.42 -2.19 -9.49
N GLY A 267 3.28 -2.29 -10.80
CA GLY A 267 2.04 -1.92 -11.48
C GLY A 267 0.88 -2.77 -10.97
N VAL A 268 -0.09 -2.14 -10.31
CA VAL A 268 -1.39 -2.74 -9.95
C VAL A 268 -2.51 -2.02 -10.70
N ALA A 269 -3.70 -2.64 -10.73
CA ALA A 269 -4.90 -1.92 -11.17
C ALA A 269 -5.08 -0.66 -10.30
N GLU A 270 -5.63 0.40 -10.88
CA GLU A 270 -5.68 1.70 -10.21
C GLU A 270 -6.51 1.65 -8.93
N TRP A 271 -5.85 1.85 -7.79
CA TRP A 271 -6.50 2.13 -6.51
C TRP A 271 -6.73 3.62 -6.35
N ARG A 272 -8.00 4.01 -6.20
CA ARG A 272 -8.35 5.40 -5.93
C ARG A 272 -8.10 5.72 -4.45
N GLY A 273 -7.25 6.72 -4.19
CA GLY A 273 -6.85 7.12 -2.84
C GLY A 273 -5.55 6.48 -2.38
N THR A 274 -5.40 6.30 -1.08
CA THR A 274 -4.27 5.57 -0.48
C THR A 274 -4.79 4.51 0.49
N MET A 275 -4.22 3.31 0.41
CA MET A 275 -4.35 2.28 1.42
C MET A 275 -2.99 2.02 2.04
N VAL A 276 -2.91 2.04 3.37
CA VAL A 276 -1.74 1.65 4.15
C VAL A 276 -2.16 0.51 5.05
N HIS A 277 -1.52 -0.65 4.90
CA HIS A 277 -1.79 -1.80 5.74
C HIS A 277 -0.52 -2.53 6.14
N GLY A 278 -0.62 -3.45 7.09
CA GLY A 278 0.56 -4.10 7.62
C GLY A 278 0.27 -4.98 8.81
N ALA A 279 1.34 -5.46 9.42
CA ALA A 279 1.30 -6.20 10.67
C ALA A 279 2.36 -5.72 11.64
N ILE A 280 2.02 -5.75 12.92
CA ILE A 280 2.99 -5.70 14.02
C ILE A 280 2.94 -7.02 14.80
N ASN A 281 4.09 -7.54 15.18
CA ASN A 281 4.24 -8.66 16.09
C ASN A 281 4.21 -8.16 17.54
N LEU A 282 3.20 -8.60 18.29
CA LEU A 282 2.95 -8.20 19.67
C LEU A 282 3.89 -8.89 20.67
N ASP A 283 4.64 -9.91 20.23
CA ASP A 283 5.68 -10.59 21.00
C ASP A 283 7.09 -10.05 20.74
N LYS A 284 7.23 -9.04 19.87
CA LYS A 284 8.48 -8.34 19.58
C LYS A 284 8.44 -6.92 20.15
N GLU A 285 9.63 -6.36 20.37
CA GLU A 285 9.73 -4.99 20.87
C GLU A 285 9.15 -4.01 19.84
N PHE A 286 8.38 -3.03 20.33
CA PHE A 286 7.86 -1.92 19.54
C PHE A 286 8.60 -0.64 19.90
N ASN A 287 9.83 -0.48 19.37
CA ASN A 287 10.77 0.55 19.80
C ASN A 287 10.59 1.89 19.06
N TYR A 288 9.48 2.58 19.36
CA TYR A 288 9.19 3.90 18.80
C TYR A 288 10.27 4.94 19.12
N ARG A 289 10.92 4.84 20.28
CA ARG A 289 11.99 5.78 20.66
C ARG A 289 13.18 5.67 19.72
N GLN A 290 13.55 4.45 19.33
CA GLN A 290 14.60 4.22 18.36
C GLN A 290 14.21 4.75 16.98
N ALA A 291 12.96 4.51 16.53
CA ALA A 291 12.46 5.08 15.26
C ALA A 291 12.59 6.62 15.23
N MET A 292 12.20 7.31 16.30
CA MET A 292 12.36 8.76 16.43
C MET A 292 13.84 9.21 16.39
N ARG A 293 14.75 8.43 16.97
CA ARG A 293 16.19 8.74 16.94
C ARG A 293 16.75 8.62 15.52
N LEU A 294 16.35 7.59 14.78
CA LEU A 294 16.74 7.41 13.38
C LEU A 294 16.15 8.50 12.48
N PHE A 295 14.93 8.95 12.77
CA PHE A 295 14.34 10.09 12.07
C PHE A 295 15.13 11.40 12.31
N ALA A 296 15.55 11.64 13.56
CA ALA A 296 16.31 12.83 13.93
C ALA A 296 17.75 12.82 13.41
N ASP A 297 18.35 11.64 13.29
CA ASP A 297 19.72 11.45 12.78
C ASP A 297 19.78 10.31 11.76
N PRO A 298 19.45 10.58 10.49
CA PRO A 298 19.46 9.60 9.41
C PRO A 298 20.83 8.95 9.17
N SER A 299 21.94 9.58 9.60
CA SER A 299 23.27 9.00 9.44
C SER A 299 23.47 7.70 10.23
N LYS A 300 22.60 7.45 11.22
CA LYS A 300 22.55 6.22 12.02
C LYS A 300 21.73 5.10 11.37
N LEU A 301 21.08 5.34 10.24
CA LEU A 301 20.44 4.28 9.48
C LEU A 301 21.52 3.32 8.97
N CYS A 302 21.30 2.02 9.19
CA CYS A 302 22.17 1.00 8.64
C CYS A 302 22.08 1.03 7.11
N LYS A 303 23.23 0.97 6.41
CA LYS A 303 23.26 0.91 4.94
C LYS A 303 22.63 -0.40 4.41
N ASP A 304 22.68 -1.46 5.20
CA ASP A 304 22.05 -2.76 4.92
C ASP A 304 20.64 -2.85 5.53
N ARG A 305 19.90 -1.73 5.49
CA ARG A 305 18.55 -1.63 6.05
C ARG A 305 17.62 -2.70 5.48
N PHE A 306 17.83 -3.06 4.22
CA PHE A 306 17.19 -4.19 3.57
C PHE A 306 18.31 -5.16 3.14
N LEU A 307 18.23 -6.42 3.55
CA LEU A 307 19.06 -7.52 3.05
C LEU A 307 18.93 -7.69 1.53
N VAL A 308 17.72 -7.46 0.99
CA VAL A 308 17.43 -7.57 -0.45
C VAL A 308 16.41 -6.50 -0.87
N ALA A 309 16.57 -5.94 -2.06
CA ALA A 309 15.56 -5.13 -2.74
C ALA A 309 15.07 -5.89 -3.99
N ASN A 310 13.76 -6.07 -4.17
CA ASN A 310 13.20 -6.80 -5.31
C ASN A 310 12.36 -5.88 -6.18
N LEU A 311 12.96 -5.40 -7.26
CA LEU A 311 12.32 -4.46 -8.16
C LEU A 311 11.64 -5.24 -9.28
N HIS A 312 10.31 -5.29 -9.23
CA HIS A 312 9.52 -5.78 -10.33
C HIS A 312 9.39 -4.67 -11.38
N LEU A 313 9.94 -4.90 -12.56
CA LEU A 313 10.14 -3.84 -13.56
C LEU A 313 8.87 -3.45 -14.31
N ASN A 314 7.74 -4.11 -14.02
CA ASN A 314 6.45 -3.75 -14.56
C ASN A 314 5.96 -2.43 -13.94
N VAL A 315 6.17 -1.36 -14.70
CA VAL A 315 5.72 -0.02 -14.37
C VAL A 315 4.35 0.22 -14.99
N TYR A 316 3.34 0.53 -14.17
CA TYR A 316 1.97 0.85 -14.61
C TYR A 316 1.28 -0.20 -15.49
N GLY A 317 1.61 -1.48 -15.33
CA GLY A 317 1.06 -2.56 -16.16
C GLY A 317 1.73 -2.68 -17.53
N GLN A 318 2.77 -1.88 -17.81
CA GLN A 318 3.50 -1.93 -19.08
C GLN A 318 4.46 -3.11 -19.10
N ARG A 319 4.33 -3.93 -20.14
CA ARG A 319 5.20 -5.08 -20.41
C ARG A 319 6.34 -4.74 -21.37
N SER A 320 6.27 -3.60 -22.06
CA SER A 320 7.30 -3.12 -22.99
C SER A 320 7.95 -1.84 -22.48
N LEU A 321 9.22 -1.92 -22.09
CA LEU A 321 9.99 -0.80 -21.51
C LEU A 321 10.70 -0.01 -22.61
N ARG A 322 9.91 0.70 -23.42
CA ARG A 322 10.40 1.45 -24.60
C ARG A 322 10.50 2.96 -24.43
N THR A 323 9.73 3.54 -23.51
CA THR A 323 9.72 5.00 -23.36
C THR A 323 10.77 5.45 -22.36
N ARG A 324 11.33 6.64 -22.62
CA ARG A 324 12.29 7.29 -21.72
C ARG A 324 11.71 7.46 -20.31
N GLU A 325 10.43 7.81 -20.21
CA GLU A 325 9.74 8.02 -18.94
C GLU A 325 9.71 6.75 -18.08
N LEU A 326 9.34 5.60 -18.67
CA LEU A 326 9.32 4.31 -17.95
C LEU A 326 10.72 3.90 -17.50
N CYS A 327 11.72 4.15 -18.35
CA CYS A 327 13.12 3.85 -18.02
C CYS A 327 13.62 4.72 -16.86
N GLU A 328 13.36 6.04 -16.90
CA GLU A 328 13.75 6.98 -15.83
C GLU A 328 13.12 6.63 -14.48
N GLU A 329 11.91 6.06 -14.46
CA GLU A 329 11.30 5.57 -13.22
C GLU A 329 12.08 4.40 -12.61
N ILE A 330 12.39 3.39 -13.43
CA ILE A 330 13.16 2.22 -12.96
C ILE A 330 14.56 2.62 -12.52
N ILE A 331 15.23 3.50 -13.28
CA ILE A 331 16.58 4.02 -12.96
C ILE A 331 16.61 4.59 -11.54
N HIS A 332 15.62 5.40 -11.17
CA HIS A 332 15.58 6.03 -9.87
C HIS A 332 15.30 5.04 -8.73
N ASP A 333 14.39 4.09 -8.95
CA ASP A 333 14.14 3.03 -7.95
C ASP A 333 15.39 2.17 -7.74
N LEU A 334 16.17 1.94 -8.80
CA LEU A 334 17.45 1.23 -8.74
C LEU A 334 18.52 2.01 -7.95
N GLU A 335 18.66 3.32 -8.17
CA GLU A 335 19.55 4.17 -7.39
C GLU A 335 19.20 4.12 -5.89
N LEU A 336 17.91 4.23 -5.55
CA LEU A 336 17.44 4.13 -4.17
C LEU A 336 17.65 2.74 -3.58
N ALA A 337 17.52 1.68 -4.37
CA ALA A 337 17.74 0.32 -3.93
C ALA A 337 19.22 0.05 -3.60
N VAL A 338 20.16 0.58 -4.39
CA VAL A 338 21.61 0.46 -4.15
C VAL A 338 22.02 1.11 -2.84
N GLU A 339 21.45 2.26 -2.50
CA GLU A 339 21.76 2.96 -1.24
C GLU A 339 21.33 2.18 0.01
N ARG A 340 20.44 1.20 -0.15
CA ARG A 340 19.66 0.61 0.95
C ARG A 340 19.80 -0.90 1.08
N SER A 341 20.39 -1.55 0.08
CA SER A 341 20.46 -3.00 0.02
C SER A 341 21.77 -3.50 -0.57
N PRO A 342 22.43 -4.48 0.08
CA PRO A 342 23.62 -5.13 -0.45
C PRO A 342 23.27 -6.13 -1.57
N LYS A 343 21.98 -6.42 -1.79
CA LYS A 343 21.51 -7.31 -2.84
C LYS A 343 20.28 -6.75 -3.55
N ILE A 344 20.26 -6.80 -4.87
CA ILE A 344 19.15 -6.36 -5.71
C ILE A 344 18.70 -7.52 -6.59
N ILE A 345 17.39 -7.75 -6.65
CA ILE A 345 16.75 -8.64 -7.61
C ILE A 345 16.02 -7.75 -8.61
N LEU A 346 16.35 -7.89 -9.89
CA LEU A 346 15.64 -7.31 -11.02
C LEU A 346 14.68 -8.37 -11.55
N ASP A 347 13.40 -8.17 -11.29
CA ASP A 347 12.34 -9.11 -11.66
C ASP A 347 11.71 -8.67 -13.00
N PHE A 348 12.05 -9.39 -14.06
CA PHE A 348 11.51 -9.20 -15.42
C PHE A 348 10.32 -10.13 -15.71
N THR A 349 9.76 -10.85 -14.73
CA THR A 349 8.77 -11.91 -14.97
C THR A 349 7.59 -11.51 -15.86
N ASP A 350 7.14 -10.24 -15.80
CA ASP A 350 6.03 -9.72 -16.62
C ASP A 350 6.47 -8.85 -17.81
N ILE A 351 7.77 -8.78 -18.13
CA ILE A 351 8.33 -7.96 -19.20
C ILE A 351 8.47 -8.77 -20.49
N ASP A 352 7.94 -8.22 -21.57
CA ASP A 352 8.00 -8.79 -22.92
C ASP A 352 9.16 -8.20 -23.72
N GLU A 353 9.54 -6.95 -23.46
CA GLU A 353 10.57 -6.28 -24.24
C GLU A 353 11.22 -5.11 -23.50
N ILE A 354 12.51 -4.86 -23.77
CA ILE A 354 13.24 -3.66 -23.35
C ILE A 354 13.83 -2.90 -24.53
N SER A 355 13.93 -1.57 -24.43
CA SER A 355 14.67 -0.78 -25.42
C SER A 355 16.18 -0.95 -25.30
N GLN A 356 16.89 -0.76 -26.41
CA GLN A 356 18.36 -0.72 -26.45
C GLN A 356 18.97 0.32 -25.50
N ALA A 357 18.32 1.49 -25.38
CA ALA A 357 18.74 2.52 -24.44
C ALA A 357 18.66 2.04 -22.99
N PHE A 358 17.58 1.33 -22.63
CA PHE A 358 17.40 0.78 -21.29
C PHE A 358 18.37 -0.36 -21.00
N ARG A 359 18.60 -1.27 -21.96
CA ARG A 359 19.65 -2.30 -21.88
C ARG A 359 21.02 -1.66 -21.61
N GLY A 360 21.38 -0.63 -22.36
CA GLY A 360 22.63 0.11 -22.18
C GLY A 360 22.75 0.73 -20.77
N PHE A 361 21.67 1.30 -20.25
CA PHE A 361 21.62 1.77 -18.86
C PHE A 361 21.84 0.64 -17.86
N LEU A 362 21.09 -0.47 -17.97
CA LEU A 362 21.19 -1.59 -17.03
C LEU A 362 22.59 -2.18 -17.00
N ARG A 363 23.23 -2.29 -18.16
CA ARG A 363 24.63 -2.70 -18.27
C ARG A 363 25.55 -1.76 -17.48
N GLN A 364 25.42 -0.45 -17.68
CA GLN A 364 26.23 0.54 -16.95
C GLN A 364 25.94 0.50 -15.45
N PHE A 365 24.67 0.32 -15.06
CA PHE A 365 24.25 0.21 -13.68
C PHE A 365 24.87 -1.01 -13.00
N VAL A 366 24.87 -2.18 -13.64
CA VAL A 366 25.50 -3.40 -13.09
C VAL A 366 27.00 -3.18 -12.87
N VAL A 367 27.69 -2.60 -13.85
CA VAL A 367 29.13 -2.33 -13.80
C VAL A 367 29.48 -1.30 -12.70
N ASN A 368 28.73 -0.21 -12.61
CA ASN A 368 28.99 0.86 -11.64
C ASN A 368 28.74 0.42 -10.19
N ASN A 369 27.93 -0.63 -9.99
CA ASN A 369 27.52 -1.11 -8.68
C ASN A 369 28.09 -2.51 -8.38
N SER A 370 29.37 -2.74 -8.72
CA SER A 370 30.06 -4.03 -8.54
C SER A 370 30.09 -4.56 -7.10
N LYS A 371 29.89 -3.66 -6.12
CA LYS A 371 29.80 -3.98 -4.68
C LYS A 371 28.42 -4.46 -4.23
N VAL A 372 27.42 -4.44 -5.10
CA VAL A 372 26.05 -4.90 -4.82
C VAL A 372 25.81 -6.21 -5.56
N LYS A 373 25.25 -7.20 -4.86
CA LYS A 373 24.84 -8.46 -5.49
C LYS A 373 23.61 -8.25 -6.34
N ILE A 374 23.76 -8.20 -7.67
CA ILE A 374 22.63 -8.07 -8.58
C ILE A 374 22.22 -9.45 -9.10
N MET A 375 20.94 -9.76 -9.04
CA MET A 375 20.35 -10.96 -9.61
C MET A 375 19.26 -10.56 -10.60
N ILE A 376 19.20 -11.24 -11.75
CA ILE A 376 18.23 -10.94 -12.80
C ILE A 376 17.33 -12.16 -12.97
N MET A 377 16.03 -11.98 -12.80
CA MET A 377 15.04 -13.02 -13.04
C MET A 377 14.55 -12.92 -14.48
N VAL A 378 14.98 -13.83 -15.33
CA VAL A 378 14.55 -13.92 -16.73
C VAL A 378 13.12 -14.46 -16.79
N PRO A 379 12.19 -13.81 -17.53
CA PRO A 379 10.83 -14.29 -17.65
C PRO A 379 10.81 -15.65 -18.36
N PRO A 380 10.01 -16.63 -17.88
CA PRO A 380 9.90 -17.94 -18.53
C PRO A 380 9.28 -17.83 -19.94
N THR A 381 8.59 -16.73 -20.22
CA THR A 381 7.94 -16.41 -21.50
C THR A 381 8.80 -15.54 -22.42
N ALA A 382 10.05 -15.23 -22.05
CA ALA A 382 10.94 -14.42 -22.87
C ALA A 382 11.11 -15.03 -24.27
N ASP A 383 11.05 -14.19 -25.30
CA ASP A 383 11.49 -14.57 -26.64
C ASP A 383 13.03 -14.62 -26.72
N GLU A 384 13.57 -15.03 -27.86
CA GLU A 384 15.02 -15.19 -28.01
C GLU A 384 15.78 -13.87 -27.88
N ASP A 385 15.21 -12.78 -28.40
CA ASP A 385 15.82 -11.44 -28.33
C ASP A 385 15.93 -10.95 -26.88
N LEU A 386 14.84 -11.04 -26.09
CA LEU A 386 14.86 -10.66 -24.68
C LEU A 386 15.75 -11.60 -23.86
N LYS A 387 15.78 -12.90 -24.16
CA LYS A 387 16.69 -13.84 -23.48
C LYS A 387 18.14 -13.46 -23.70
N GLU A 388 18.54 -13.16 -24.94
CA GLU A 388 19.91 -12.77 -25.27
C GLU A 388 20.28 -11.47 -24.53
N ASP A 389 19.41 -10.47 -24.58
CA ASP A 389 19.58 -9.19 -23.86
C ASP A 389 19.78 -9.39 -22.35
N LEU A 390 18.98 -10.25 -21.71
CA LEU A 390 19.04 -10.48 -20.27
C LEU A 390 20.18 -11.41 -19.86
N GLN A 391 20.55 -12.38 -20.72
CA GLN A 391 21.62 -13.33 -20.43
C GLN A 391 22.98 -12.63 -20.32
N GLU A 392 23.25 -11.66 -21.20
CA GLU A 392 24.45 -10.82 -21.08
C GLU A 392 24.49 -10.08 -19.73
N LEU A 393 23.36 -9.49 -19.31
CA LEU A 393 23.28 -8.80 -18.03
C LEU A 393 23.45 -9.76 -16.84
N VAL A 394 22.95 -10.99 -16.93
CA VAL A 394 23.14 -12.05 -15.92
C VAL A 394 24.63 -12.37 -15.78
N GLU A 395 25.33 -12.52 -16.89
CA GLU A 395 26.77 -12.81 -16.90
C GLU A 395 27.58 -11.66 -16.29
N LEU A 396 27.28 -10.42 -16.66
CA LEU A 396 27.90 -9.23 -16.05
C LEU A 396 27.61 -9.17 -14.54
N ALA A 397 26.36 -9.38 -14.13
CA ALA A 397 25.97 -9.34 -12.73
C ALA A 397 26.60 -10.47 -11.91
N SER A 398 26.91 -11.62 -12.54
CA SER A 398 27.60 -12.73 -11.88
C SER A 398 29.04 -12.41 -11.48
N GLN A 399 29.65 -11.40 -12.11
CA GLN A 399 31.01 -10.93 -11.80
C GLN A 399 31.04 -10.02 -10.56
N ASN A 400 29.89 -9.46 -10.16
CA ASN A 400 29.80 -8.65 -8.95
C ASN A 400 30.06 -9.52 -7.71
N LEU A 401 30.85 -8.98 -6.77
CA LEU A 401 31.31 -9.66 -5.54
C LEU A 401 32.27 -10.87 -5.75
N ILE A 402 32.98 -10.93 -6.89
CA ILE A 402 34.08 -11.89 -7.11
C ILE A 402 35.47 -11.28 -6.78
N GLU A 403 35.60 -9.96 -6.64
CA GLU A 403 36.85 -9.32 -6.25
C GLU A 403 36.87 -8.90 -4.75
N GLU A 404 37.71 -9.63 -4.01
CA GLU A 404 38.20 -9.53 -2.62
C GLU A 404 37.27 -9.84 -1.43
#